data_AF-A0A1W1E337-F1
#
_entry.id   AF-A0A1W1E337-F1
#
_cell.length_a   1.000
_cell.length_b   1.000
_cell.length_c   1.000
_cell.angle_alpha   90.00
_cell.angle_beta   90.00
_cell.angle_gamma   90.00
#
_symmetry.space_group_name_H-M   'P 1'
#
loop_
_entity.id
_entity.type
_entity.pdbx_description
1 polymer ?
#
loop_
_entity_poly.entity_id
_entity_poly.type
_entity_poly.pdbx_seq_one_letter_code
_entity_poly.pdbx_strand_id
1 'polypeptide(L)' 'MSYAVKVMVVDKKTRKGLSGHRVKSYGGSEVKTDALGMATVVSSSSSITVYVNGFEVYSGSASSAPNPIIYEKA' A
#
# COMPACT_ATOMS: atom_id res chain seq x y z
N MET A 1 17.29 0.88 9.76
CA MET A 1 16.67 2.00 9.02
C MET A 1 15.26 1.57 8.66
N SER A 2 14.25 2.43 8.81
CA SER A 2 12.85 2.09 8.50
C SER A 2 12.37 2.87 7.30
N TYR A 3 11.70 2.21 6.36
CA TYR A 3 11.13 2.82 5.17
C TYR A 3 9.61 2.87 5.29
N ALA A 4 9.03 4.06 5.17
CA ALA A 4 7.58 4.26 5.17
C ALA A 4 7.08 4.35 3.72
N VAL A 5 6.20 3.44 3.33
CA VAL A 5 5.58 3.41 2.00
C VAL A 5 4.10 3.69 2.15
N LYS A 6 3.61 4.76 1.51
CA LYS A 6 2.18 5.05 1.45
C LYS A 6 1.55 4.29 0.28
N VAL A 7 0.33 3.84 0.49
CA VAL A 7 -0.48 3.14 -0.49
C VAL A 7 -1.82 3.85 -0.56
N MET A 8 -2.30 4.11 -1.77
CA MET A 8 -3.61 4.68 -2.04
C MET A 8 -4.42 3.67 -2.84
N VAL A 9 -5.55 3.24 -2.29
CA VAL A 9 -6.52 2.38 -2.97
C VAL A 9 -7.61 3.27 -3.53
N VAL A 10 -7.80 3.21 -4.86
CA VAL A 10 -8.79 4.03 -5.56
C VAL A 10 -9.72 3.18 -6.40
N ASP A 11 -10.97 3.63 -6.53
CA ASP A 11 -11.92 3.08 -7.49
C ASP A 11 -11.52 3.51 -8.91
N LYS A 12 -11.41 2.54 -9.83
CA LYS A 12 -10.94 2.77 -11.19
C LYS A 12 -11.84 3.72 -11.99
N LYS A 13 -13.14 3.76 -11.71
CA LYS A 13 -14.12 4.58 -12.46
C LYS A 13 -14.20 6.00 -11.93
N THR A 14 -14.28 6.14 -10.61
CA THR A 14 -14.54 7.42 -9.94
C THR A 14 -13.27 8.12 -9.49
N ARG A 15 -12.12 7.44 -9.51
CA ARG A 15 -10.84 7.90 -8.95
C ARG A 15 -10.91 8.26 -7.46
N LYS A 16 -11.97 7.84 -6.76
CA LYS A 16 -12.16 8.11 -5.33
C LYS A 16 -11.42 7.08 -4.49
N GLY A 17 -10.90 7.52 -3.36
CA GLY A 17 -10.28 6.65 -2.37
C GLY A 17 -11.29 5.65 -1.78
N LEU A 18 -10.85 4.40 -1.60
CA LEU A 18 -11.65 3.34 -1.00
C LEU A 18 -11.14 3.01 0.41
N SER A 19 -12.00 3.16 1.40
CA SER A 19 -11.68 2.92 2.81
C SER A 19 -11.84 1.44 3.22
N GLY A 20 -11.16 1.05 4.31
CA GLY A 20 -11.29 -0.28 4.90
C GLY A 20 -10.57 -1.43 4.17
N HIS A 21 -9.77 -1.12 3.14
CA HIS A 21 -8.97 -2.11 2.43
C HIS A 21 -7.73 -2.50 3.24
N ARG A 22 -7.44 -3.80 3.27
CA ARG A 22 -6.30 -4.36 4.01
C ARG A 22 -5.02 -4.13 3.23
N VAL A 23 -4.04 -3.48 3.83
CA VAL A 23 -2.73 -3.23 3.25
C VAL A 23 -1.68 -3.80 4.20
N LYS A 24 -0.74 -4.60 3.68
CA LYS A 24 0.35 -5.15 4.48
C LYS A 24 1.64 -5.24 3.69
N SER A 25 2.77 -5.15 4.36
CA SER A 25 4.05 -5.57 3.79
C SER A 25 4.29 -7.06 4.05
N TYR A 26 5.16 -7.70 3.25
CA TYR A 26 5.59 -9.07 3.50
C TYR A 26 6.21 -9.20 4.90
N GLY A 27 5.67 -10.11 5.72
CA GLY A 27 6.08 -10.28 7.13
C GLY A 27 5.71 -9.13 8.07
N GLY A 28 4.99 -8.11 7.58
CA GLY A 28 4.59 -6.94 8.36
C GLY A 28 3.17 -7.02 8.92
N SER A 29 2.81 -5.99 9.69
CA SER A 29 1.46 -5.82 10.22
C SER A 29 0.48 -5.34 9.14
N GLU A 30 -0.75 -5.82 9.23
CA GLU A 30 -1.85 -5.34 8.40
C GLU A 30 -2.39 -4.02 8.94
N VAL A 31 -2.54 -3.05 8.05
CA VAL A 31 -3.21 -1.77 8.30
C VAL A 31 -4.39 -1.62 7.34
N LYS A 32 -5.40 -0.84 7.72
CA LYS A 32 -6.55 -0.56 6.84
C LYS A 32 -6.44 0.82 6.23
N THR A 33 -6.94 0.98 5.01
CA THR A 33 -7.06 2.30 4.40
C THR A 33 -8.05 3.19 5.16
N ASP A 34 -7.71 4.47 5.28
CA ASP A 34 -8.54 5.51 5.88
C ASP A 34 -9.69 5.96 4.93
N ALA A 35 -10.44 6.99 5.33
CA ALA A 35 -11.54 7.56 4.54
C ALA A 35 -11.12 8.11 3.16
N LEU A 36 -9.83 8.40 2.97
CA LEU A 36 -9.25 8.88 1.70
C LEU A 36 -8.66 7.72 0.88
N GLY A 37 -8.79 6.49 1.33
CA GLY A 37 -8.22 5.30 0.70
C GLY A 37 -6.72 5.15 0.94
N MET A 38 -6.15 5.84 1.92
CA MET A 38 -4.71 5.86 2.18
C MET A 38 -4.35 4.91 3.33
N ALA A 39 -3.23 4.20 3.18
CA ALA A 39 -2.60 3.41 4.22
C ALA A 39 -1.09 3.63 4.19
N THR A 40 -0.42 3.48 5.33
CA THR A 40 1.05 3.53 5.39
C THR A 40 1.57 2.23 5.99
N VAL A 41 2.47 1.57 5.26
CA VAL A 41 3.20 0.40 5.76
C VAL A 41 4.64 0.79 6.01
N VAL A 42 5.22 0.21 7.06
CA VAL A 42 6.62 0.43 7.43
C VAL A 42 7.37 -0.88 7.23
N SER A 43 8.52 -0.81 6.54
CA SER A 43 9.45 -1.91 6.39
C SER A 43 10.76 -1.59 7.11
N SER A 44 11.30 -2.56 7.84
CA SER A 44 12.67 -2.50 8.38
C SER A 44 13.72 -2.98 7.36
N SER A 45 13.29 -3.54 6.23
CA SER A 45 14.14 -4.03 5.14
C SER A 45 14.23 -2.99 4.02
N SER A 46 15.37 -2.99 3.33
CA SER A 46 15.56 -2.22 2.08
C SER A 46 14.69 -2.73 0.95
N SER A 47 14.30 -4.00 0.97
CA SER A 47 13.27 -4.58 0.10
C SER A 47 11.90 -4.53 0.76
N ILE A 48 10.87 -4.28 -0.04
CA ILE A 48 9.47 -4.31 0.40
C ILE A 48 8.61 -4.95 -0.68
N THR A 49 7.71 -5.82 -0.24
CA THR A 49 6.61 -6.33 -1.04
C THR A 49 5.32 -5.90 -0.35
N VAL A 50 4.44 -5.23 -1.08
CA VAL A 50 3.20 -4.65 -0.56
C VAL A 50 2.02 -5.40 -1.16
N TYR A 51 1.07 -5.74 -0.29
CA TYR A 51 -0.16 -6.42 -0.66
C TYR A 51 -1.37 -5.57 -0.30
N VAL A 52 -2.37 -5.52 -1.19
CA VAL A 52 -3.70 -4.95 -0.94
C VAL A 52 -4.74 -6.05 -1.07
N ASN A 53 -5.49 -6.33 0.00
CA ASN A 53 -6.45 -7.44 0.09
C ASN A 53 -5.88 -8.80 -0.36
N GLY A 54 -4.58 -9.02 -0.16
CA GLY A 54 -3.89 -10.26 -0.56
C GLY A 54 -3.30 -10.23 -1.98
N PHE A 55 -3.59 -9.21 -2.79
CA PHE A 55 -2.97 -9.03 -4.11
C PHE A 55 -1.67 -8.24 -3.98
N GLU A 56 -0.60 -8.74 -4.59
CA GLU A 56 0.67 -8.01 -4.67
C GLU A 56 0.49 -6.78 -5.55
N VAL A 57 0.80 -5.60 -5.01
CA VAL A 57 0.70 -4.32 -5.73
C VAL A 57 2.08 -3.73 -6.03
N TYR A 58 3.10 -4.18 -5.32
CA TYR A 58 4.48 -3.76 -5.51
C TYR A 58 5.43 -4.79 -4.89
N SER A 59 6.55 -5.01 -5.54
CA SER A 59 7.67 -5.79 -5.01
C SER A 59 8.97 -5.19 -5.53
N GLY A 60 9.86 -4.76 -4.63
CA GLY A 60 11.09 -4.10 -5.02
C GLY A 60 11.79 -3.37 -3.88
N SER A 61 12.67 -2.43 -4.23
CA SER A 61 13.35 -1.60 -3.24
C SER A 61 12.40 -0.58 -2.62
N ALA A 62 12.35 -0.49 -1.29
CA ALA A 62 11.53 0.47 -0.57
C ALA A 62 11.90 1.93 -0.91
N SER A 63 13.15 2.19 -1.29
CA SER A 63 13.61 3.51 -1.75
C SER A 63 13.09 3.89 -3.14
N SER A 64 12.71 2.90 -3.94
CA SER A 64 12.23 3.06 -5.32
C SER A 64 10.72 2.86 -5.43
N ALA A 65 10.05 2.60 -4.30
CA ALA A 65 8.61 2.46 -4.26
C ALA A 65 7.94 3.82 -4.55
N PRO A 66 6.94 3.87 -5.45
CA PRO A 66 6.08 5.04 -5.59
C PRO A 66 5.47 5.41 -4.24
N ASN A 67 5.39 6.70 -3.93
CA ASN A 67 4.88 7.16 -2.63
C ASN A 67 3.89 8.32 -2.84
N PRO A 68 2.58 8.06 -3.01
CA PRO A 68 1.90 6.77 -2.75
C PRO A 68 1.96 5.77 -3.91
N ILE A 69 1.93 4.47 -3.59
CA ILE A 69 1.61 3.39 -4.53
C ILE A 69 0.11 3.45 -4.81
N ILE A 70 -0.28 3.66 -6.06
CA ILE A 70 -1.69 3.73 -6.45
C ILE A 70 -2.15 2.34 -6.90
N TYR A 71 -3.11 1.77 -6.17
CA TYR A 71 -3.78 0.53 -6.56
C TYR A 71 -5.22 0.83 -7.00
N GLU A 72 -5.49 0.61 -8.28
CA GLU A 72 -6.82 0.78 -8.86
C GLU A 72 -7.63 -0.51 -8.70
N LYS A 73 -8.75 -0.43 -7.98
CA LYS A 73 -9.71 -1.52 -7.84
C LYS A 73 -10.84 -1.33 -8.87
N ALA A 74 -11.16 -2.43 -9.56
CA ALA A 74 -12.24 -2.49 -10.55
C ALA A 74 -13.63 -2.47 -9.92
#